data_AF-A0AAQ3WVN4-F1
#
_entry.id   AF-A0AAQ3WVN4-F1
#
_cell.length_a   1.000
_cell.length_b   1.000
_cell.length_c   1.000
_cell.angle_alpha   90.00
_cell.angle_beta   90.00
_cell.angle_gamma   90.00
#
_symmetry.space_group_name_H-M   'P 1'
#
loop_
_entity.id
_entity.type
_entity.pdbx_description
1 polymer ?
#
loop_
_entity_poly.entity_id
_entity_poly.type
_entity_poly.pdbx_seq_one_letter_code
_entity_poly.pdbx_strand_id
1 'polypeptide(L)'
;MYFLKSINATDKIQDHQYLLKEIKAVVMKVGYHNVVQLVTDNGSNYKNACGILTDEFLHMAWQPCLAHTINLMLKDIGKWPEHEACIRSAQQICSWLYNSNSLHSMMRQVIGGELVKWNATRFGTNYMFLESMFKKKDQFMA
;
A
#
# COMPACT_ATOMS: atom_id res chain seq x y z
N MET A 1 -13.32 -16.46 0.98
CA MET A 1 -12.46 -15.80 -0.03
C MET A 1 -12.00 -16.87 -1.01
N TYR A 2 -12.28 -16.72 -2.30
CA TYR A 2 -11.88 -17.69 -3.33
C TYR A 2 -10.83 -17.03 -4.24
N PHE A 3 -9.75 -17.76 -4.51
CA PHE A 3 -8.67 -17.28 -5.38
C PHE A 3 -8.79 -17.94 -6.76
N LEU A 4 -8.90 -17.12 -7.81
CA LEU A 4 -9.17 -17.59 -9.18
C LEU A 4 -7.90 -17.83 -10.01
N LYS A 5 -6.93 -16.92 -9.95
CA LYS A 5 -5.76 -16.88 -10.85
C LYS A 5 -4.69 -15.94 -10.31
N SER A 6 -3.43 -16.29 -10.52
CA SER A 6 -2.29 -15.36 -10.56
C SER A 6 -1.60 -15.47 -11.91
N ILE A 7 -0.92 -14.40 -12.31
CA ILE A 7 -0.17 -14.33 -13.57
C ILE A 7 1.22 -13.80 -13.24
N ASN A 8 2.25 -14.48 -13.75
CA ASN A 8 3.61 -13.92 -13.71
C ASN A 8 3.73 -12.86 -14.81
N ALA A 9 3.89 -11.61 -14.40
CA ALA A 9 3.99 -10.44 -15.29
C ALA A 9 5.38 -9.78 -15.27
N THR A 10 6.43 -10.51 -14.84
CA THR A 10 7.80 -9.96 -14.68
C THR A 10 8.36 -9.40 -15.99
N ASP A 11 8.18 -10.12 -17.12
CA ASP A 11 8.69 -9.72 -18.43
C ASP A 11 7.61 -9.05 -19.31
N LYS A 12 6.58 -8.47 -18.69
CA LYS A 12 5.45 -7.87 -19.40
C LYS A 12 5.34 -6.39 -19.09
N ILE A 13 5.07 -5.60 -20.13
CA ILE A 13 4.64 -4.22 -19.95
C ILE A 13 3.19 -4.27 -19.46
N GLN A 14 2.96 -3.84 -18.23
CA GLN A 14 1.65 -3.82 -17.59
C GLN A 14 0.86 -2.57 -17.99
N ASP A 15 0.71 -2.36 -19.30
CA ASP A 15 -0.15 -1.32 -19.84
C ASP A 15 -1.64 -1.69 -19.71
N HIS A 16 -2.50 -0.75 -20.06
CA HIS A 16 -3.95 -0.96 -20.00
C HIS A 16 -4.44 -2.10 -20.91
N GLN A 17 -3.77 -2.38 -22.04
CA GLN A 17 -4.18 -3.44 -22.97
C GLN A 17 -3.88 -4.83 -22.39
N TYR A 18 -2.69 -4.98 -21.80
CA TYR A 18 -2.31 -6.21 -21.10
C TYR A 18 -3.25 -6.49 -19.92
N LEU A 19 -3.51 -5.47 -19.09
CA LEU A 19 -4.42 -5.61 -17.95
C LEU A 19 -5.85 -5.93 -18.40
N LEU A 20 -6.36 -5.24 -19.42
CA LEU A 20 -7.69 -5.51 -20.00
C LEU A 20 -7.81 -6.97 -20.43
N LYS A 21 -6.83 -7.47 -21.19
CA LYS A 21 -6.81 -8.86 -21.67
C LYS A 21 -6.89 -9.85 -20.50
N GLU A 22 -6.05 -9.68 -19.49
CA GLU A 22 -5.96 -10.62 -18.38
C GLU A 22 -7.19 -10.56 -17.46
N ILE A 23 -7.70 -9.37 -17.16
CA ILE A 23 -8.93 -9.18 -16.37
C ILE A 23 -10.13 -9.74 -17.12
N LYS A 24 -10.27 -9.43 -18.42
CA LYS A 24 -11.37 -9.92 -19.26
C LYS A 24 -11.39 -11.44 -19.34
N ALA A 25 -10.22 -12.09 -19.46
CA ALA A 25 -10.13 -13.54 -19.46
C ALA A 25 -10.69 -14.16 -18.16
N VAL A 26 -10.48 -13.51 -17.01
CA VAL A 26 -11.06 -13.95 -15.73
C VAL A 26 -12.56 -13.68 -15.68
N VAL A 27 -13.02 -12.50 -16.10
CA VAL A 27 -14.45 -12.15 -16.18
C VAL A 27 -15.21 -13.17 -17.04
N MET A 28 -14.67 -13.51 -18.21
CA MET A 28 -15.30 -14.50 -19.11
C MET A 28 -15.29 -15.91 -18.52
N LYS A 29 -14.22 -16.30 -17.80
CA LYS A 29 -14.15 -17.60 -17.11
C LYS A 29 -15.19 -17.73 -16.00
N VAL A 30 -15.46 -16.64 -15.27
CA VAL A 30 -16.51 -16.58 -14.23
C VAL A 30 -17.91 -16.46 -14.86
N GLY A 31 -17.97 -15.97 -16.10
CA GLY A 31 -19.20 -15.56 -16.78
C GLY A 31 -19.48 -14.10 -16.46
N TYR A 32 -19.49 -13.24 -17.48
CA TYR A 32 -19.59 -11.79 -17.31
C TYR A 32 -20.87 -11.34 -16.57
N HIS A 33 -21.96 -12.09 -16.70
CA HIS A 33 -23.23 -11.86 -15.99
C HIS A 33 -23.14 -12.09 -14.47
N ASN A 34 -22.13 -12.85 -14.01
CA ASN A 34 -21.88 -13.13 -12.59
C ASN A 34 -20.95 -12.10 -11.94
N VAL A 35 -20.39 -11.18 -12.73
CA VAL A 35 -19.50 -10.13 -12.23
C VAL A 35 -20.29 -8.83 -12.23
N VAL A 36 -20.38 -8.19 -11.06
CA VAL A 36 -21.07 -6.90 -10.88
C VAL A 36 -20.10 -5.75 -10.62
N GLN A 37 -18.88 -6.06 -10.16
CA GLN A 37 -17.94 -5.06 -9.73
C GLN A 37 -16.47 -5.45 -9.96
N LEU A 38 -15.71 -4.51 -10.49
CA LEU A 38 -14.26 -4.57 -10.61
C LEU A 38 -13.64 -3.65 -9.54
N VAL A 39 -12.80 -4.21 -8.68
CA VAL A 39 -12.04 -3.44 -7.67
C VAL A 39 -10.55 -3.63 -7.93
N THR A 40 -9.87 -2.57 -8.35
CA THR A 40 -8.44 -2.57 -8.71
C THR A 40 -7.73 -1.37 -8.10
N ASP A 41 -6.40 -1.28 -8.20
CA ASP A 41 -5.72 -0.06 -7.77
C ASP A 41 -6.13 1.17 -8.62
N ASN A 42 -5.82 2.37 -8.12
CA ASN A 42 -6.21 3.62 -8.76
C ASN A 42 -5.24 4.10 -9.86
N GLY A 43 -4.32 3.23 -10.30
CA GLY A 43 -3.38 3.51 -11.38
C GLY A 43 -4.10 3.74 -12.70
N SER A 44 -3.56 4.64 -13.53
CA SER A 44 -4.14 5.02 -14.82
C SER A 44 -4.37 3.82 -15.75
N ASN A 45 -3.45 2.86 -15.77
CA ASN A 45 -3.57 1.66 -16.61
C ASN A 45 -4.76 0.79 -16.18
N TYR A 46 -4.98 0.61 -14.88
CA TYR A 46 -6.13 -0.14 -14.34
C TYR A 46 -7.44 0.59 -14.59
N LYS A 47 -7.46 1.91 -14.36
CA LYS A 47 -8.64 2.74 -14.64
C LYS A 47 -9.07 2.63 -16.11
N ASN A 48 -8.12 2.74 -17.04
CA ASN A 48 -8.41 2.63 -18.47
C ASN A 48 -8.89 1.23 -18.85
N ALA A 49 -8.20 0.18 -18.37
CA ALA A 49 -8.59 -1.22 -18.64
C ALA A 49 -10.00 -1.54 -18.10
N CYS A 50 -10.30 -1.14 -16.87
CA CYS A 50 -11.60 -1.36 -16.26
C CYS A 50 -12.69 -0.50 -16.90
N GLY A 51 -12.36 0.73 -17.31
CA GLY A 51 -13.28 1.61 -18.05
C GLY A 51 -13.77 0.96 -19.34
N ILE A 52 -12.86 0.39 -20.13
CA ILE A 52 -13.22 -0.35 -21.35
C ILE A 52 -14.15 -1.54 -21.03
N LEU A 53 -13.92 -2.26 -19.93
CA LEU A 53 -14.78 -3.36 -19.51
C LEU A 53 -16.17 -2.89 -19.07
N THR A 54 -16.26 -1.77 -18.36
CA THR A 54 -17.55 -1.22 -17.93
C THR A 54 -18.33 -0.62 -19.10
N ASP A 55 -17.65 -0.12 -20.13
CA ASP A 55 -18.29 0.32 -21.38
C ASP A 55 -18.80 -0.88 -22.21
N GLU A 56 -18.09 -2.00 -22.19
CA GLU A 56 -18.50 -3.24 -22.87
C GLU A 56 -19.64 -3.97 -22.13
N PHE A 57 -19.61 -3.93 -20.79
CA PHE A 57 -20.54 -4.65 -19.93
C PHE A 57 -21.20 -3.68 -18.94
N LEU A 58 -22.26 -3.03 -19.40
CA LEU A 58 -22.90 -1.89 -18.72
C LEU A 58 -23.46 -2.19 -17.31
N HIS A 59 -23.65 -3.46 -16.95
CA HIS A 59 -24.09 -3.86 -15.59
C HIS A 59 -22.93 -3.92 -14.59
N MET A 60 -21.68 -3.83 -15.04
CA MET A 60 -20.50 -3.81 -14.17
C MET A 60 -20.13 -2.39 -13.76
N ALA A 61 -19.76 -2.22 -12.50
CA ALA A 61 -19.16 -1.00 -11.99
C ALA A 61 -17.65 -1.19 -11.73
N TRP A 62 -16.86 -0.13 -11.92
CA TRP A 62 -15.48 -0.08 -11.44
C TRP A 62 -15.38 0.84 -10.23
N GLN A 63 -14.63 0.41 -9.21
CA GLN A 63 -14.25 1.24 -8.07
C GLN A 63 -12.77 1.09 -7.75
N PRO A 64 -12.09 2.18 -7.34
CA PRO A 64 -10.72 2.09 -6.88
C PRO A 64 -10.65 1.35 -5.53
N CYS A 65 -9.56 0.65 -5.32
CA CYS A 65 -9.27 -0.07 -4.08
C CYS A 65 -9.19 0.90 -2.91
N LEU A 66 -10.12 0.77 -1.96
CA LEU A 66 -10.20 1.65 -0.78
C LEU A 66 -8.89 1.69 0.02
N ALA A 67 -8.23 0.55 0.20
CA ALA A 67 -6.95 0.48 0.92
C ALA A 67 -5.87 1.32 0.20
N HIS A 68 -5.82 1.27 -1.13
CA HIS A 68 -4.90 2.09 -1.90
C HIS A 68 -5.28 3.58 -1.83
N THR A 69 -6.57 3.91 -1.92
CA THR A 69 -7.07 5.28 -1.78
C THR A 69 -6.70 5.89 -0.43
N ILE A 70 -6.93 5.18 0.69
CA ILE A 70 -6.53 5.64 2.03
C ILE A 70 -5.02 5.85 2.09
N ASN A 71 -4.24 4.94 1.52
CA ASN A 71 -2.78 5.07 1.48
C ASN A 71 -2.34 6.34 0.71
N LEU A 72 -3.03 6.71 -0.37
CA LEU A 72 -2.78 7.97 -1.08
C LEU A 72 -3.23 9.19 -0.26
N MET A 73 -4.35 9.13 0.44
CA MET A 73 -4.77 10.22 1.34
C MET A 73 -3.71 10.47 2.42
N LEU A 74 -3.18 9.40 3.02
CA LEU A 74 -2.11 9.49 4.03
C LEU A 74 -0.80 10.02 3.44
N LYS A 75 -0.52 9.77 2.16
CA LYS A 75 0.60 10.40 1.43
C LYS A 75 0.46 11.91 1.45
N ASP A 76 -0.71 12.42 1.10
CA ASP A 76 -0.93 13.86 0.94
C ASP A 76 -0.97 14.56 2.30
N ILE A 77 -1.57 13.95 3.33
CA ILE A 77 -1.47 14.43 4.72
C ILE A 77 0.00 14.45 5.17
N GLY A 78 0.77 13.42 4.82
CA GLY A 78 2.19 13.33 5.17
C GLY A 78 3.08 14.43 4.57
N LYS A 79 2.60 15.16 3.55
CA LYS A 79 3.30 16.31 2.95
C LYS A 79 3.03 17.63 3.69
N TRP A 80 2.13 17.66 4.66
CA TRP A 80 1.93 18.87 5.45
C TRP A 80 3.19 19.16 6.25
N PRO A 81 3.67 20.42 6.32
CA PRO A 81 5.00 20.73 6.87
C PRO A 81 5.26 20.14 8.26
N GLU A 82 4.27 20.20 9.14
CA GLU A 82 4.35 19.65 10.50
C GLU A 82 4.47 18.11 10.50
N HIS A 83 3.69 17.45 9.65
CA HIS A 83 3.72 16.00 9.50
C HIS A 83 5.01 15.53 8.85
N GLU A 84 5.44 16.20 7.78
CA GLU A 84 6.67 15.90 7.06
C GLU A 84 7.89 16.03 7.99
N ALA A 85 7.95 17.12 8.77
CA ALA A 85 9.02 17.33 9.74
C ALA A 85 9.05 16.21 10.80
N CYS A 86 7.89 15.86 11.37
CA CYS A 86 7.77 14.79 12.35
C CYS A 86 8.20 13.43 11.77
N ILE A 87 7.68 13.06 10.59
CA ILE A 87 8.02 11.80 9.90
C ILE A 87 9.52 11.74 9.63
N ARG A 88 10.11 12.82 9.10
CA ARG A 88 11.55 12.87 8.77
C ARG A 88 12.42 12.74 10.02
N SER A 89 12.12 13.46 11.09
CA SER A 89 12.85 13.34 12.35
C SER A 89 12.76 11.92 12.92
N ALA A 90 11.57 11.32 12.89
CA ALA A 90 11.37 9.95 13.32
C ALA A 90 12.20 8.96 12.50
N GLN A 91 12.18 9.09 11.18
CA GLN A 91 12.97 8.24 10.27
C GLN A 91 14.47 8.38 10.50
N GLN A 92 14.96 9.58 10.80
CA GLN A 92 16.37 9.81 11.14
C GLN A 92 16.78 9.11 12.44
N ILE A 93 15.98 9.24 13.50
CA ILE A 93 16.21 8.56 14.78
C ILE A 93 16.24 7.05 14.57
N CYS A 94 15.25 6.50 13.87
CA CYS A 94 15.17 5.07 13.64
C CYS A 94 16.32 4.57 12.75
N SER A 95 16.67 5.30 11.69
CA SER A 95 17.85 4.95 10.88
C SER A 95 19.12 4.92 11.73
N TRP A 96 19.32 5.89 12.61
CA TRP A 96 20.46 5.91 13.53
C TRP A 96 20.48 4.70 14.48
N LEU A 97 19.34 4.34 15.08
CA LEU A 97 19.22 3.17 15.96
C LEU A 97 19.50 1.85 15.25
N TYR A 98 19.04 1.69 14.00
CA TYR A 98 19.18 0.45 13.23
C TYR A 98 20.52 0.33 12.48
N ASN A 99 21.27 1.43 12.33
CA ASN A 99 22.55 1.43 11.59
C ASN A 99 23.70 0.69 12.31
N SER A 100 23.58 0.46 13.62
CA SER A 100 24.58 -0.28 14.40
C SER A 100 23.94 -1.44 15.15
N ASN A 101 24.51 -2.64 15.03
CA ASN A 101 24.03 -3.82 15.75
C ASN A 101 24.00 -3.61 17.28
N SER A 102 24.95 -2.84 17.81
CA SER A 102 25.01 -2.52 19.24
C SER A 102 23.84 -1.60 19.64
N LEU A 103 23.64 -0.50 18.90
CA LEU A 103 22.53 0.43 19.16
C LEU A 103 21.17 -0.24 18.98
N HIS A 104 21.03 -1.08 17.96
CA HIS A 104 19.81 -1.85 17.72
C HIS A 104 19.53 -2.81 18.86
N SER A 105 20.54 -3.54 19.34
CA SER A 105 20.40 -4.43 20.49
C SER A 105 20.03 -3.67 21.78
N MET A 106 20.67 -2.54 22.04
CA MET A 106 20.36 -1.68 23.18
C MET A 106 18.92 -1.16 23.11
N MET A 107 18.51 -0.62 21.96
CA MET A 107 17.15 -0.17 21.73
C MET A 107 16.14 -1.27 22.05
N ARG A 108 16.34 -2.49 21.52
CA ARG A 108 15.44 -3.63 21.75
C ARG A 108 15.33 -3.98 23.23
N GLN A 109 16.43 -3.89 23.96
CA GLN A 109 16.46 -4.15 25.40
C GLN A 109 15.69 -3.09 26.18
N VAL A 110 15.87 -1.81 25.84
CA VAL A 110 15.19 -0.68 26.48
C VAL A 110 13.68 -0.70 26.20
N ILE A 111 13.28 -0.84 24.94
CA ILE A 111 11.86 -0.77 24.56
C ILE A 111 11.13 -2.12 24.67
N GLY A 112 11.85 -3.21 24.97
CA GLY A 112 11.30 -4.57 25.07
C GLY A 112 10.73 -5.10 23.76
N GLY A 113 11.38 -4.84 22.62
CA GLY A 113 10.89 -5.28 21.31
C GLY A 113 11.47 -4.50 20.13
N GLU A 114 10.75 -4.50 19.01
CA GLU A 114 11.11 -3.78 17.77
C GLU A 114 10.17 -2.60 17.53
N LEU A 115 10.62 -1.65 16.72
CA LEU A 115 9.74 -0.63 16.15
C LEU A 115 9.11 -1.15 14.85
N VAL A 116 7.88 -0.71 14.57
CA VAL A 116 7.26 -0.94 13.26
C VAL A 116 8.10 -0.24 12.19
N LYS A 117 8.64 -0.98 11.22
CA LYS A 117 9.40 -0.37 10.12
C LYS A 117 8.47 0.40 9.18
N TRP A 118 8.85 1.62 8.84
CA TRP A 118 8.21 2.36 7.77
C TRP A 118 8.63 1.76 6.41
N ASN A 119 7.76 1.87 5.43
CA ASN A 119 8.00 1.44 4.05
C ASN A 119 7.68 2.61 3.13
N ALA A 120 8.67 3.04 2.35
CA ALA A 120 8.54 4.15 1.40
C ALA A 120 7.38 3.98 0.40
N THR A 121 7.02 2.73 0.08
CA THR A 121 5.93 2.42 -0.88
C THR A 121 4.54 2.33 -0.24
N ARG A 122 4.44 2.38 1.10
CA ARG A 122 3.17 2.30 1.85
C ARG A 122 3.10 3.42 2.87
N PHE A 123 2.59 4.59 2.49
CA PHE A 123 2.48 5.78 3.34
C PHE A 123 1.78 5.55 4.68
N GLY A 124 0.81 4.64 4.77
CA GLY A 124 0.20 4.28 6.06
C GLY A 124 1.19 3.71 7.08
N THR A 125 2.28 3.09 6.63
CA THR A 125 3.32 2.57 7.52
C THR A 125 4.12 3.68 8.20
N ASN A 126 4.18 4.90 7.64
CA ASN A 126 4.79 6.04 8.34
C ASN A 126 4.04 6.34 9.64
N TYR A 127 2.70 6.32 9.60
CA TYR A 127 1.88 6.59 10.77
C TYR A 127 1.89 5.44 11.78
N MET A 128 1.90 4.18 11.30
CA MET A 128 2.09 3.02 12.19
C MET A 128 3.47 3.05 12.87
N PHE A 129 4.49 3.48 12.16
CA PHE A 129 5.83 3.68 12.71
C PHE A 129 5.86 4.79 13.77
N LEU A 130 5.28 5.96 13.48
CA LEU A 130 5.16 7.05 14.46
C LEU A 130 4.38 6.61 15.71
N GLU A 131 3.27 5.89 15.53
CA GLU A 131 2.50 5.34 16.64
C GLU A 131 3.34 4.35 17.47
N SER A 132 4.12 3.49 16.80
CA SER A 132 5.04 2.56 17.47
C SER A 132 6.08 3.29 18.32
N MET A 133 6.65 4.39 17.82
CA MET A 133 7.59 5.21 18.60
C MET A 133 6.89 5.89 19.77
N PHE A 134 5.71 6.46 19.54
CA PHE A 134 4.92 7.14 20.56
C PHE A 134 4.52 6.20 21.70
N LYS A 135 4.04 4.99 21.38
CA LYS A 135 3.71 3.95 22.38
C LYS A 135 4.92 3.49 23.21
N LYS A 136 6.14 3.68 22.67
CA LYS A 136 7.39 3.30 23.34
C LYS A 136 8.14 4.50 23.96
N LYS A 137 7.53 5.69 23.94
CA LYS A 137 8.20 6.95 24.32
C LYS A 137 8.73 6.93 25.75
N ASP A 138 7.96 6.35 26.69
CA ASP A 138 8.34 6.37 28.10
C ASP A 138 9.52 5.42 28.34
N GLN A 139 9.61 4.31 27.61
CA GLN A 139 10.78 3.43 27.65
C GLN A 139 12.03 4.09 27.06
N PHE A 140 11.88 4.90 26.01
CA PHE A 140 13.00 5.67 25.45
C PHE A 140 13.54 6.76 26.40
N MET A 141 12.71 7.21 27.35
CA MET A 141 13.00 8.31 28.27
C MET A 141 13.34 7.86 29.70
N ALA A 142 13.27 6.54 29.96
CA ALA A 142 13.59 5.92 31.25
C ALA A 142 15.10 5.66 31.39
#